data_AF-A0A6A4NV55-F1
#
_entry.id   AF-A0A6A4NV55-F1
#
_cell.length_a   1.000
_cell.length_b   1.000
_cell.length_c   1.000
_cell.angle_alpha   90.00
_cell.angle_beta   90.00
_cell.angle_gamma   90.00
#
_symmetry.space_group_name_H-M   'P 1'
#
loop_
_entity.id
_entity.type
_entity.pdbx_description
1 polymer ?
#
loop_
_entity_poly.entity_id
_entity_poly.type
_entity_poly.pdbx_seq_one_letter_code
_entity_poly.pdbx_strand_id
1 'polypeptide(L)'
;MSLQTETKESVGFKAGVKDYKLTYYTLDYETKDTDILTTFLVTPQPGVLPEEAGVTVAAESSIGNVFGFKAMHALRLEYLRIPNAYVKTFQGPPHDIQVERDKLNKCGSPLLGCTIKPKLGLSAKNNGIVVYECLHGGLDFTKDDENVKTGEIKGHYLNATAGTCEKMRKRVVFARELGVPIVIHDYLTGGFTAYTSLAQYCRDNGLLVHIHRAMHAIIGKLEGEREITLGFVDLLRDDFVEKDRSRDIYFTQDWVSLPGVLLIASEGIHVWHMHALTDIFGDDSVLQFGRGTFGHPWDNALK
;
A
#
# COMPACT_ATOMS: atom_id res chain seq x y z
N MET A 1 -55.88 -23.02 18.76
CA MET A 1 -55.15 -24.07 18.00
C MET A 1 -53.70 -23.63 17.89
N SER A 2 -52.82 -24.21 18.70
CA SER A 2 -51.38 -23.96 18.62
C SER A 2 -50.80 -24.77 17.47
N LEU A 3 -50.11 -24.11 16.54
CA LEU A 3 -49.21 -24.79 15.62
C LEU A 3 -47.94 -25.13 16.41
N GLN A 4 -47.94 -26.29 17.05
CA GLN A 4 -46.72 -26.96 17.46
C GLN A 4 -46.16 -27.69 16.23
N THR A 5 -45.20 -27.07 15.56
CA THR A 5 -44.29 -27.81 14.69
C THR A 5 -43.21 -28.44 15.56
N GLU A 6 -43.47 -29.66 16.04
CA GLU A 6 -42.42 -30.53 16.56
C GLU A 6 -41.43 -30.81 15.45
N THR A 7 -40.25 -30.18 15.53
CA THR A 7 -39.09 -30.60 14.76
C THR A 7 -38.45 -31.75 15.54
N LYS A 8 -38.42 -32.95 14.94
CA LYS A 8 -37.65 -34.08 15.46
C LYS A 8 -36.19 -33.63 15.60
N GLU A 9 -35.74 -33.42 16.84
CA GLU A 9 -34.32 -33.18 17.14
C GLU A 9 -33.53 -34.45 16.78
N SER A 10 -33.03 -34.52 15.56
CA SER A 10 -31.82 -35.29 15.28
C SER A 10 -30.68 -34.67 16.09
N VAL A 11 -29.74 -35.49 16.54
CA VAL A 11 -28.47 -35.04 17.13
C VAL A 11 -27.75 -34.15 16.10
N GLY A 12 -28.00 -32.83 16.14
CA GLY A 12 -27.54 -31.91 15.11
C GLY A 12 -28.34 -30.60 15.08
N PHE A 13 -27.63 -29.50 15.34
CA PHE A 13 -28.05 -28.09 15.21
C PHE A 13 -29.41 -27.68 15.83
N LYS A 14 -29.37 -27.05 17.01
CA LYS A 14 -30.52 -26.31 17.58
C LYS A 14 -30.59 -24.89 17.04
N ALA A 15 -31.74 -24.49 16.48
CA ALA A 15 -32.00 -23.12 16.04
C ALA A 15 -32.11 -22.14 17.23
N GLY A 16 -31.76 -20.87 17.01
CA GLY A 16 -31.79 -19.81 18.02
C GLY A 16 -30.50 -18.98 18.04
N VAL A 17 -30.53 -17.84 18.72
CA VAL A 17 -29.33 -17.03 18.99
C VAL A 17 -28.50 -17.75 20.04
N LYS A 18 -27.21 -17.89 19.78
CA LYS A 18 -26.24 -18.54 20.67
C LYS A 18 -25.02 -17.65 20.81
N ASP A 19 -24.35 -17.77 21.95
CA ASP A 19 -23.11 -17.04 22.22
C ASP A 19 -22.01 -17.53 21.27
N TYR A 20 -21.25 -16.59 20.68
CA TYR A 20 -20.19 -16.93 19.75
C TYR A 20 -19.10 -17.78 20.40
N LYS A 21 -18.89 -17.61 21.71
CA LYS A 21 -17.89 -18.36 22.51
C LYS A 21 -18.05 -19.87 22.44
N LEU A 22 -19.26 -20.37 22.20
CA LEU A 22 -19.52 -21.81 22.08
C LEU A 22 -18.88 -22.43 20.84
N THR A 23 -18.59 -21.64 19.80
CA THR A 23 -18.12 -22.14 18.49
C THR A 23 -16.80 -21.52 18.04
N TYR A 24 -16.55 -20.25 18.39
CA TYR A 24 -15.44 -19.45 17.85
C TYR A 24 -14.36 -19.15 18.89
N TYR A 25 -14.41 -19.77 20.07
CA TYR A 25 -13.39 -19.61 21.11
C TYR A 25 -12.74 -20.94 21.46
N THR A 26 -11.51 -21.12 21.02
CA THR A 26 -10.74 -22.35 21.21
C THR A 26 -9.32 -21.97 21.64
N LEU A 27 -9.08 -21.94 22.96
CA LEU A 27 -7.81 -21.51 23.56
C LEU A 27 -6.65 -22.47 23.27
N ASP A 28 -6.98 -23.74 23.08
CA ASP A 28 -6.06 -24.84 22.77
C ASP A 28 -5.89 -25.07 21.26
N TYR A 29 -6.37 -24.15 20.43
CA TYR A 29 -6.16 -24.24 18.99
C TYR A 29 -4.68 -24.09 18.64
N GLU A 30 -4.08 -25.16 18.14
CA GLU A 30 -2.74 -25.14 17.57
C GLU A 30 -2.78 -24.52 16.17
N THR A 31 -2.16 -23.35 16.02
CA THR A 31 -2.10 -22.64 14.74
C THR A 31 -1.37 -23.47 13.70
N LYS A 32 -1.91 -23.52 12.48
CA LYS A 32 -1.29 -24.20 11.35
C LYS A 32 -0.51 -23.22 10.49
N ASP A 33 0.48 -23.73 9.77
CA ASP A 33 1.25 -22.94 8.80
C ASP A 33 0.37 -22.41 7.67
N THR A 34 -0.76 -23.07 7.39
CA THR A 34 -1.74 -22.67 6.37
C THR A 34 -2.74 -21.63 6.84
N ASP A 35 -2.77 -21.30 8.14
CA ASP A 35 -3.75 -20.36 8.69
C ASP A 35 -3.37 -18.91 8.36
N ILE A 36 -4.37 -18.09 8.10
CA ILE A 36 -4.22 -16.63 8.12
C ILE A 36 -4.37 -16.19 9.58
N LEU A 37 -3.38 -15.48 10.12
CA LEU A 37 -3.44 -14.95 11.49
C LEU A 37 -3.68 -13.45 11.46
N THR A 38 -4.54 -12.96 12.34
CA THR A 38 -4.82 -11.53 12.46
C THR A 38 -4.58 -11.07 13.89
N THR A 39 -4.17 -9.81 14.04
CA THR A 39 -4.23 -9.12 15.33
C THR A 39 -5.15 -7.92 15.22
N PHE A 40 -6.15 -7.88 16.08
CA PHE A 40 -7.05 -6.75 16.23
C PHE A 40 -6.80 -6.05 17.56
N LEU A 41 -6.74 -4.72 17.53
CA LEU A 41 -6.93 -3.89 18.70
C LEU A 41 -8.44 -3.66 18.87
N VAL A 42 -9.00 -4.21 19.94
CA VAL A 42 -10.44 -4.24 20.21
C VAL A 42 -10.77 -3.34 21.39
N THR A 43 -11.65 -2.36 21.17
CA THR A 43 -12.23 -1.54 22.23
C THR A 43 -13.73 -1.85 22.32
N PRO A 44 -14.16 -2.67 23.29
CA PRO A 44 -15.56 -3.05 23.45
C PRO A 44 -16.42 -1.89 23.96
N GLN A 45 -17.75 -1.96 23.75
CA GLN A 45 -18.70 -1.07 24.41
C GLN A 45 -18.76 -1.34 25.93
N PRO A 46 -19.16 -0.36 26.75
CA PRO A 46 -19.41 -0.57 28.17
C PRO A 46 -20.37 -1.75 28.42
N GLY A 47 -19.97 -2.68 29.29
CA GLY A 47 -20.75 -3.88 29.61
C GLY A 47 -20.51 -5.09 28.71
N VAL A 48 -19.74 -4.95 27.62
CA VAL A 48 -19.28 -6.08 26.80
C VAL A 48 -17.93 -6.56 27.32
N LEU A 49 -17.83 -7.86 27.59
CA LEU A 49 -16.56 -8.46 28.05
C LEU A 49 -15.53 -8.48 26.92
N PRO A 50 -14.24 -8.20 27.19
CA PRO A 50 -13.19 -8.21 26.16
C PRO A 50 -13.08 -9.54 25.41
N GLU A 51 -13.21 -10.67 26.11
CA GLU A 51 -13.21 -12.00 25.47
C GLU A 51 -14.35 -12.14 24.47
N GLU A 52 -15.58 -11.78 24.87
CA GLU A 52 -16.75 -11.88 24.00
C GLU A 52 -16.60 -10.97 22.77
N ALA A 53 -16.00 -9.79 22.95
CA ALA A 53 -15.69 -8.89 21.86
C ALA A 53 -14.68 -9.49 20.88
N GLY A 54 -13.59 -10.09 21.38
CA GLY A 54 -12.60 -10.78 20.55
C GLY A 54 -13.19 -11.96 19.78
N VAL A 55 -14.03 -12.76 20.43
CA VAL A 55 -14.72 -13.89 19.79
C VAL A 55 -15.72 -13.42 18.74
N THR A 56 -16.45 -12.34 19.01
CA THR A 56 -17.35 -11.72 18.02
C THR A 56 -16.58 -11.30 16.77
N VAL A 57 -15.39 -10.70 16.93
CA VAL A 57 -14.53 -10.34 15.79
C VAL A 57 -14.09 -11.59 15.02
N ALA A 58 -13.68 -12.66 15.70
CA ALA A 58 -13.28 -13.92 15.06
C ALA A 58 -14.44 -14.55 14.27
N ALA A 59 -15.63 -14.61 14.85
CA ALA A 59 -16.82 -15.13 14.20
C ALA A 59 -17.20 -14.27 12.98
N GLU A 60 -17.47 -12.99 13.20
CA GLU A 60 -18.01 -12.11 12.16
C GLU A 60 -16.98 -11.78 11.07
N SER A 61 -15.67 -11.89 11.30
CA SER A 61 -14.70 -11.77 10.20
C SER A 61 -14.64 -13.00 9.30
N SER A 62 -15.14 -14.15 9.77
CA SER A 62 -15.21 -15.39 8.99
C SER A 62 -16.53 -15.56 8.22
N ILE A 63 -17.64 -15.03 8.74
CA ILE A 63 -18.99 -15.21 8.16
C ILE A 63 -19.76 -13.91 7.87
N GLY A 64 -19.26 -12.75 8.28
CA GLY A 64 -20.02 -11.49 8.29
C GLY A 64 -19.14 -10.22 8.20
N ASN A 65 -19.50 -9.18 8.98
CA ASN A 65 -18.82 -7.88 8.98
C ASN A 65 -18.47 -7.43 10.41
N VAL A 66 -17.26 -6.88 10.61
CA VAL A 66 -16.73 -6.59 11.97
C VAL A 66 -16.64 -5.12 12.37
N PHE A 67 -16.26 -4.22 11.47
CA PHE A 67 -15.96 -2.83 11.85
C PHE A 67 -17.20 -1.98 12.21
N GLY A 68 -18.38 -2.39 11.75
CA GLY A 68 -19.66 -1.75 12.09
C GLY A 68 -20.43 -2.44 13.21
N PHE A 69 -19.82 -3.41 13.91
CA PHE A 69 -20.54 -4.23 14.86
C PHE A 69 -20.88 -3.45 16.13
N LYS A 70 -22.16 -3.44 16.54
CA LYS A 70 -22.67 -2.57 17.62
C LYS A 70 -22.05 -2.83 18.99
N ALA A 71 -21.53 -4.03 19.22
CA ALA A 71 -20.84 -4.39 20.47
C ALA A 71 -19.43 -3.77 20.57
N MET A 72 -18.90 -3.21 19.48
CA MET A 72 -17.60 -2.55 19.45
C MET A 72 -17.76 -1.03 19.57
N HIS A 73 -16.92 -0.40 20.38
CA HIS A 73 -16.74 1.05 20.39
C HIS A 73 -15.72 1.46 19.32
N ALA A 74 -14.61 0.74 19.24
CA ALA A 74 -13.61 0.91 18.19
C ALA A 74 -12.94 -0.44 17.88
N LEU A 75 -12.50 -0.61 16.64
CA LEU A 75 -11.79 -1.78 16.17
C LEU A 75 -10.70 -1.34 15.18
N ARG A 76 -9.49 -1.87 15.33
CA ARG A 76 -8.38 -1.65 14.40
C ARG A 76 -7.73 -2.98 14.06
N LEU A 77 -7.53 -3.25 12.77
CA LEU A 77 -6.67 -4.34 12.32
C LEU A 77 -5.22 -3.86 12.38
N GLU A 78 -4.42 -4.48 13.24
CA GLU A 78 -3.01 -4.11 13.42
C GLU A 78 -2.10 -4.92 12.50
N TYR A 79 -2.37 -6.22 12.35
CA TYR A 79 -1.48 -7.10 11.59
C TYR A 79 -2.22 -8.28 10.94
N LEU A 80 -1.72 -8.72 9.78
CA LEU A 80 -2.18 -9.90 9.05
C LEU A 80 -0.96 -10.74 8.65
N ARG A 81 -0.84 -11.96 9.18
CA ARG A 81 0.11 -12.96 8.69
C ARG A 81 -0.53 -13.72 7.55
N ILE A 82 0.12 -13.72 6.39
CA ILE A 82 -0.33 -14.42 5.21
C ILE A 82 0.47 -15.73 5.07
N PRO A 83 -0.19 -16.90 5.01
CA PRO A 83 0.49 -18.19 4.93
C PRO A 83 1.16 -18.37 3.57
N ASN A 84 2.31 -19.04 3.54
CA ASN A 84 3.12 -19.26 2.34
C ASN A 84 2.33 -19.83 1.15
N ALA A 85 1.40 -20.76 1.43
CA ALA A 85 0.54 -21.34 0.40
C ALA A 85 -0.33 -20.30 -0.30
N TYR A 86 -0.80 -19.28 0.42
CA TYR A 86 -1.61 -18.20 -0.14
C TYR A 86 -0.75 -17.13 -0.81
N VAL A 87 0.40 -16.79 -0.23
CA VAL A 87 1.39 -15.87 -0.83
C VAL A 87 1.76 -16.30 -2.26
N LYS A 88 2.02 -17.60 -2.47
CA LYS A 88 2.33 -18.19 -3.79
C LYS A 88 1.24 -18.05 -4.86
N THR A 89 0.02 -17.67 -4.48
CA THR A 89 -1.06 -17.42 -5.45
C THR A 89 -1.00 -16.03 -6.06
N PHE A 90 -0.20 -15.12 -5.47
CA PHE A 90 0.00 -13.77 -5.96
C PHE A 90 1.23 -13.68 -6.85
N GLN A 91 1.20 -12.74 -7.79
CA GLN A 91 2.32 -12.48 -8.69
C GLN A 91 3.32 -11.46 -8.13
N GLY A 92 3.01 -10.82 -7.00
CA GLY A 92 3.82 -9.73 -6.45
C GLY A 92 3.85 -8.46 -7.33
N PRO A 93 4.83 -7.57 -7.12
CA PRO A 93 5.01 -6.40 -7.95
C PRO A 93 5.32 -6.77 -9.41
N PRO A 94 5.03 -5.88 -10.39
CA PRO A 94 5.34 -6.14 -11.79
C PRO A 94 6.83 -6.33 -12.08
N HIS A 95 7.67 -5.61 -11.34
CA HIS A 95 9.13 -5.63 -11.46
C HIS A 95 9.72 -5.58 -10.06
N ASP A 96 10.84 -6.27 -9.86
CA ASP A 96 11.61 -6.18 -8.63
C ASP A 96 12.52 -4.94 -8.63
N ILE A 97 13.08 -4.62 -7.47
CA ILE A 97 13.98 -3.47 -7.28
C ILE A 97 15.14 -3.47 -8.30
N GLN A 98 15.73 -4.63 -8.58
CA GLN A 98 16.87 -4.73 -9.49
C GLN A 98 16.46 -4.44 -10.93
N VAL A 99 15.33 -4.99 -11.38
CA VAL A 99 14.78 -4.73 -12.71
C VAL A 99 14.39 -3.26 -12.86
N GLU A 100 13.85 -2.63 -11.83
CA GLU A 100 13.59 -1.19 -11.85
C GLU A 100 14.89 -0.39 -11.99
N ARG A 101 15.92 -0.72 -11.20
CA ARG A 101 17.25 -0.08 -11.28
C ARG A 101 17.93 -0.27 -12.63
N ASP A 102 17.88 -1.47 -13.19
CA ASP A 102 18.46 -1.80 -14.49
C ASP A 102 17.76 -1.04 -15.62
N LYS A 103 16.43 -0.95 -15.59
CA LYS A 103 15.65 -0.16 -16.56
C LYS A 103 15.97 1.33 -16.49
N LEU A 104 16.31 1.83 -15.32
CA LEU A 104 16.67 3.24 -15.09
C LEU A 104 18.17 3.51 -15.26
N ASN A 105 18.98 2.46 -15.34
CA ASN A 105 20.44 2.51 -15.31
C ASN A 105 20.96 3.32 -14.10
N LYS A 106 20.41 3.06 -12.90
CA LYS A 106 20.73 3.79 -11.66
C LYS A 106 20.90 2.85 -10.46
N CYS A 107 22.08 2.91 -9.82
CA CYS A 107 22.45 2.08 -8.69
C CYS A 107 23.29 2.85 -7.66
N GLY A 108 23.37 2.33 -6.43
CA GLY A 108 24.28 2.84 -5.39
C GLY A 108 23.86 4.13 -4.71
N SER A 109 22.62 4.58 -4.91
CA SER A 109 22.00 5.68 -4.17
C SER A 109 20.48 5.59 -4.22
N PRO A 110 19.78 6.31 -3.32
CA PRO A 110 18.36 6.60 -3.48
C PRO A 110 18.09 7.32 -4.79
N LEU A 111 16.93 7.03 -5.39
CA LEU A 111 16.41 7.78 -6.52
C LEU A 111 15.78 9.07 -6.01
N LEU A 112 15.98 10.17 -6.73
CA LEU A 112 15.46 11.48 -6.36
C LEU A 112 14.25 11.84 -7.21
N GLY A 113 13.22 12.40 -6.60
CA GLY A 113 12.15 12.99 -7.38
C GLY A 113 11.42 14.15 -6.74
N CYS A 114 10.39 14.64 -7.42
CA CYS A 114 9.50 15.65 -6.86
C CYS A 114 8.08 15.52 -7.42
N THR A 115 7.10 16.01 -6.65
CA THR A 115 5.73 16.21 -7.15
C THR A 115 5.59 17.63 -7.68
N ILE A 116 5.15 17.79 -8.92
CA ILE A 116 4.94 19.10 -9.56
C ILE A 116 4.00 19.99 -8.73
N LYS A 117 4.31 21.30 -8.69
CA LYS A 117 3.54 22.33 -7.98
C LYS A 117 3.27 23.54 -8.90
N PRO A 118 2.16 24.29 -8.70
CA PRO A 118 1.07 24.05 -7.76
C PRO A 118 0.30 22.75 -8.06
N LYS A 119 -0.45 22.21 -7.09
CA LYS A 119 -1.13 20.90 -7.21
C LYS A 119 -2.08 20.85 -8.42
N LEU A 120 -2.72 21.97 -8.75
CA LEU A 120 -3.64 22.13 -9.88
C LEU A 120 -3.44 23.53 -10.47
N GLY A 121 -3.87 23.73 -11.72
CA GLY A 121 -3.93 25.05 -12.36
C GLY A 121 -2.79 25.38 -13.32
N LEU A 122 -1.80 24.49 -13.49
CA LEU A 122 -0.83 24.61 -14.58
C LEU A 122 -1.46 24.20 -15.92
N SER A 123 -1.12 24.94 -16.98
CA SER A 123 -1.38 24.48 -18.34
C SER A 123 -0.45 23.31 -18.68
N ALA A 124 -0.81 22.46 -19.63
CA ALA A 124 0.05 21.36 -20.08
C ALA A 124 1.44 21.85 -20.52
N LYS A 125 1.51 23.01 -21.20
CA LYS A 125 2.79 23.61 -21.60
C LYS A 125 3.66 24.01 -20.40
N ASN A 126 3.06 24.66 -19.40
CA ASN A 126 3.80 25.08 -18.22
C ASN A 126 4.18 23.89 -17.36
N ASN A 127 3.34 22.86 -17.26
CA ASN A 127 3.71 21.61 -16.60
C ASN A 127 4.95 21.02 -17.25
N GLY A 128 4.96 20.92 -18.57
CA GLY A 128 6.12 20.43 -19.30
C GLY A 128 7.40 21.23 -19.00
N ILE A 129 7.34 22.56 -18.98
CA ILE A 129 8.50 23.40 -18.62
C ILE A 129 9.01 23.05 -17.21
N VAL A 130 8.11 22.94 -16.23
CA VAL A 130 8.48 22.61 -14.84
C VAL A 130 9.11 21.22 -14.74
N VAL A 131 8.56 20.25 -15.47
CA VAL A 131 9.11 18.90 -15.55
C VAL A 131 10.52 18.92 -16.13
N TYR A 132 10.70 19.62 -17.24
CA TYR A 132 12.00 19.76 -17.89
C TYR A 132 13.04 20.35 -16.93
N GLU A 133 12.73 21.46 -16.27
CA GLU A 133 13.65 22.11 -15.32
C GLU A 133 14.04 21.19 -14.15
N CYS A 134 13.07 20.48 -13.58
CA CYS A 134 13.30 19.54 -12.49
C CYS A 134 14.21 18.37 -12.88
N LEU A 135 13.93 17.77 -14.04
CA LEU A 135 14.71 16.63 -14.54
C LEU A 135 16.10 17.06 -15.02
N HIS A 136 16.21 18.25 -15.61
CA HIS A 136 17.49 18.83 -16.02
C HIS A 136 18.33 19.25 -14.81
N GLY A 137 17.68 19.72 -13.74
CA GLY A 137 18.29 20.07 -12.46
C GLY A 137 18.78 18.89 -11.63
N GLY A 138 18.63 17.66 -12.11
CA GLY A 138 19.25 16.47 -11.52
C GLY A 138 18.27 15.45 -10.92
N LEU A 139 16.97 15.73 -10.82
CA LEU A 139 15.99 14.75 -10.31
C LEU A 139 15.84 13.57 -11.28
N ASP A 140 15.78 12.34 -10.76
CA ASP A 140 15.55 11.12 -11.55
C ASP A 140 14.12 11.04 -12.05
N PHE A 141 13.20 11.47 -11.19
CA PHE A 141 11.79 11.46 -11.45
C PHE A 141 11.13 12.79 -11.13
N THR A 142 10.15 13.10 -11.96
CA THR A 142 9.07 14.00 -11.58
C THR A 142 7.79 13.19 -11.58
N LYS A 143 6.75 13.64 -10.89
CA LYS A 143 5.46 12.98 -10.97
C LYS A 143 4.36 13.97 -11.27
N ASP A 144 3.44 13.49 -12.09
CA ASP A 144 2.27 14.20 -12.60
C ASP A 144 1.59 15.09 -11.60
N ASP A 145 1.01 16.19 -12.10
CA ASP A 145 0.11 16.23 -13.30
C ASP A 145 0.64 16.52 -14.77
N GLU A 146 1.70 15.91 -15.33
CA GLU A 146 2.04 15.67 -16.79
C GLU A 146 3.38 16.27 -17.44
N ASN A 147 4.40 15.39 -17.68
CA ASN A 147 5.63 15.18 -18.58
C ASN A 147 6.56 16.22 -19.32
N VAL A 148 7.92 15.95 -19.41
CA VAL A 148 8.95 16.10 -20.53
C VAL A 148 10.33 15.36 -20.25
N LYS A 149 11.35 15.45 -21.15
CA LYS A 149 12.60 14.62 -21.33
C LYS A 149 13.95 15.34 -21.09
N THR A 150 14.99 14.58 -20.68
CA THR A 150 16.44 14.94 -20.71
C THR A 150 17.32 13.74 -21.14
N GLY A 151 18.65 13.91 -21.24
CA GLY A 151 19.61 12.92 -21.78
C GLY A 151 20.06 11.79 -20.84
N GLU A 152 19.52 11.72 -19.62
CA GLU A 152 19.54 10.51 -18.78
C GLU A 152 18.21 9.77 -18.92
N ILE A 153 18.13 8.49 -18.50
CA ILE A 153 16.82 7.86 -18.29
C ILE A 153 16.16 8.56 -17.10
N LYS A 154 15.31 9.54 -17.43
CA LYS A 154 14.43 10.24 -16.52
C LYS A 154 13.01 9.79 -16.77
N GLY A 155 12.23 9.68 -15.71
CA GLY A 155 10.81 9.35 -15.79
C GLY A 155 9.96 10.50 -15.32
N HIS A 156 8.78 10.64 -15.92
CA HIS A 156 7.71 11.41 -15.31
C HIS A 156 6.52 10.50 -15.13
N TYR A 157 5.98 10.42 -13.91
CA TYR A 157 4.96 9.44 -13.57
C TYR A 157 3.61 9.91 -14.13
N LEU A 158 3.23 9.45 -15.32
CA LEU A 158 1.93 9.77 -15.91
C LEU A 158 0.77 9.14 -15.11
N ASN A 159 -0.23 9.93 -14.70
CA ASN A 159 -1.32 9.44 -13.86
C ASN A 159 -2.40 8.69 -14.63
N ALA A 160 -2.33 7.36 -14.53
CA ALA A 160 -3.26 6.43 -15.15
C ALA A 160 -4.64 6.38 -14.46
N THR A 161 -4.77 6.92 -13.24
CA THR A 161 -5.99 6.80 -12.43
C THR A 161 -7.19 7.44 -13.12
N ALA A 162 -8.27 6.67 -13.30
CA ALA A 162 -9.49 7.14 -13.95
C ALA A 162 -10.72 6.51 -13.31
N GLY A 163 -11.90 7.10 -13.55
CA GLY A 163 -13.17 6.60 -13.01
C GLY A 163 -13.63 5.26 -13.57
N THR A 164 -12.95 4.69 -14.58
CA THR A 164 -13.22 3.34 -15.10
C THR A 164 -11.94 2.63 -15.53
N CYS A 165 -11.90 1.30 -15.43
CA CYS A 165 -10.75 0.49 -15.88
C CYS A 165 -10.45 0.67 -17.38
N GLU A 166 -11.47 0.92 -18.21
CA GLU A 166 -11.28 1.17 -19.65
C GLU A 166 -10.53 2.48 -19.91
N LYS A 167 -10.92 3.56 -19.20
CA LYS A 167 -10.22 4.85 -19.30
C LYS A 167 -8.79 4.75 -18.75
N MET A 168 -8.62 4.05 -17.63
CA MET A 168 -7.29 3.76 -17.07
C MET A 168 -6.43 3.01 -18.09
N ARG A 169 -6.96 1.96 -18.73
CA ARG A 169 -6.24 1.20 -19.76
C ARG A 169 -5.86 2.08 -20.97
N LYS A 170 -6.77 2.93 -21.45
CA LYS A 170 -6.47 3.88 -22.54
C LYS A 170 -5.29 4.80 -22.19
N ARG A 171 -5.25 5.33 -20.96
CA ARG A 171 -4.14 6.18 -20.50
C ARG A 171 -2.80 5.43 -20.44
N VAL A 172 -2.81 4.20 -19.93
CA VAL A 172 -1.58 3.39 -19.77
C VAL A 172 -1.05 2.91 -21.12
N VAL A 173 -1.94 2.54 -22.05
CA VAL A 173 -1.57 2.22 -23.43
C VAL A 173 -0.93 3.44 -24.09
N PHE A 174 -1.55 4.62 -23.97
CA PHE A 174 -1.01 5.85 -24.51
C PHE A 174 0.34 6.23 -23.90
N ALA A 175 0.48 6.11 -22.57
CA ALA A 175 1.75 6.33 -21.87
C ALA A 175 2.87 5.43 -22.44
N ARG A 176 2.56 4.14 -22.64
CA ARG A 176 3.49 3.20 -23.27
C ARG A 176 3.84 3.61 -24.71
N GLU A 177 2.86 4.02 -25.51
CA GLU A 177 3.09 4.48 -26.90
C GLU A 177 3.97 5.73 -26.96
N LEU A 178 3.88 6.62 -25.97
CA LEU A 178 4.79 7.76 -25.81
C LEU A 178 6.23 7.35 -25.41
N GLY A 179 6.43 6.09 -25.02
CA GLY A 179 7.70 5.57 -24.55
C GLY A 179 8.07 6.05 -23.14
N VAL A 180 7.10 6.39 -22.29
CA VAL A 180 7.42 6.69 -20.88
C VAL A 180 7.74 5.39 -20.12
N PRO A 181 8.71 5.42 -19.19
CA PRO A 181 9.14 4.20 -18.50
C PRO A 181 8.20 3.79 -17.35
N ILE A 182 7.35 4.70 -16.86
CA ILE A 182 6.60 4.54 -15.61
C ILE A 182 5.26 5.28 -15.64
N VAL A 183 4.25 4.72 -14.97
CA VAL A 183 2.94 5.35 -14.69
C VAL A 183 2.65 5.36 -13.19
N ILE A 184 1.74 6.22 -12.75
CA ILE A 184 1.22 6.26 -11.37
C ILE A 184 -0.25 5.85 -11.30
N HIS A 185 -0.61 5.13 -10.24
CA HIS A 185 -2.00 4.79 -9.91
C HIS A 185 -2.31 5.02 -8.43
N ASP A 186 -3.45 5.67 -8.15
CA ASP A 186 -3.99 5.80 -6.80
C ASP A 186 -4.74 4.51 -6.43
N TYR A 187 -4.04 3.49 -5.95
CA TYR A 187 -4.59 2.13 -5.85
C TYR A 187 -5.76 1.98 -4.86
N LEU A 188 -5.81 2.79 -3.80
CA LEU A 188 -6.92 2.74 -2.82
C LEU A 188 -8.20 3.36 -3.38
N THR A 189 -8.10 4.50 -4.06
CA THR A 189 -9.25 5.20 -4.65
C THR A 189 -9.66 4.59 -5.99
N GLY A 190 -8.70 4.10 -6.77
CA GLY A 190 -8.92 3.33 -8.00
C GLY A 190 -9.40 1.90 -7.73
N GLY A 191 -9.08 1.36 -6.55
CA GLY A 191 -9.50 0.06 -6.06
C GLY A 191 -8.54 -1.09 -6.42
N PHE A 192 -8.46 -2.08 -5.55
CA PHE A 192 -7.56 -3.23 -5.69
C PHE A 192 -7.77 -4.01 -6.99
N THR A 193 -9.00 -4.16 -7.48
CA THR A 193 -9.29 -4.86 -8.74
C THR A 193 -8.70 -4.13 -9.96
N ALA A 194 -8.80 -2.81 -9.98
CA ALA A 194 -8.21 -1.99 -11.05
C ALA A 194 -6.68 -2.09 -10.99
N TYR A 195 -6.11 -1.99 -9.79
CA TYR A 195 -4.68 -2.15 -9.58
C TYR A 195 -4.16 -3.53 -10.04
N THR A 196 -4.79 -4.63 -9.66
CA THR A 196 -4.37 -5.98 -10.09
C THR A 196 -4.35 -6.09 -11.62
N SER A 197 -5.37 -5.54 -12.29
CA SER A 197 -5.43 -5.52 -13.76
C SER A 197 -4.33 -4.65 -14.37
N LEU A 198 -4.00 -3.51 -13.74
CA LEU A 198 -2.93 -2.61 -14.16
C LEU A 198 -1.55 -3.26 -13.96
N ALA A 199 -1.29 -3.85 -12.80
CA ALA A 199 -0.03 -4.51 -12.46
C ALA A 199 0.29 -5.63 -13.46
N GLN A 200 -0.70 -6.46 -13.81
CA GLN A 200 -0.55 -7.48 -14.85
C GLN A 200 -0.14 -6.86 -16.19
N TYR A 201 -0.85 -5.82 -16.64
CA TYR A 201 -0.51 -5.14 -17.89
C TYR A 201 0.90 -4.54 -17.87
N CYS A 202 1.27 -3.89 -16.77
CA CYS A 202 2.58 -3.28 -16.58
C CYS A 202 3.70 -4.33 -16.67
N ARG A 203 3.51 -5.50 -16.04
CA ARG A 203 4.43 -6.63 -16.15
C ARG A 203 4.58 -7.11 -17.59
N ASP A 204 3.45 -7.35 -18.27
CA ASP A 204 3.44 -7.91 -19.62
C ASP A 204 3.99 -6.94 -20.68
N ASN A 205 4.01 -5.64 -20.37
CA ASN A 205 4.41 -4.59 -21.30
C ASN A 205 5.69 -3.85 -20.88
N GLY A 206 6.37 -4.31 -19.83
CA GLY A 206 7.63 -3.75 -19.35
C GLY A 206 7.51 -2.33 -18.78
N LEU A 207 6.32 -1.90 -18.38
CA LEU A 207 6.07 -0.56 -17.84
C LEU A 207 6.17 -0.58 -16.31
N LEU A 208 6.91 0.36 -15.72
CA LEU A 208 6.96 0.48 -14.26
C LEU A 208 5.64 1.06 -13.72
N VAL A 209 5.28 0.73 -12.48
CA VAL A 209 4.09 1.26 -11.82
C VAL A 209 4.41 1.80 -10.43
N HIS A 210 4.16 3.08 -10.24
CA HIS A 210 4.15 3.71 -8.93
C HIS A 210 2.74 3.62 -8.35
N ILE A 211 2.60 3.17 -7.10
CA ILE A 211 1.34 3.21 -6.38
C ILE A 211 1.34 4.35 -5.36
N HIS A 212 0.37 5.25 -5.51
CA HIS A 212 0.15 6.31 -4.54
C HIS A 212 -1.01 5.93 -3.62
N ARG A 213 -0.80 6.12 -2.32
CA ARG A 213 -1.74 5.70 -1.27
C ARG A 213 -2.83 6.73 -0.98
N ALA A 214 -3.35 7.43 -1.99
CA ALA A 214 -4.42 8.44 -1.81
C ALA A 214 -5.55 7.86 -0.93
N MET A 215 -6.09 8.67 -0.02
CA MET A 215 -7.16 8.28 0.92
C MET A 215 -6.75 7.33 2.07
N HIS A 216 -5.50 6.85 2.14
CA HIS A 216 -5.09 5.95 3.23
C HIS A 216 -5.31 6.53 4.64
N ALA A 217 -5.16 7.85 4.80
CA ALA A 217 -5.36 8.54 6.07
C ALA A 217 -6.84 8.64 6.52
N ILE A 218 -7.79 8.12 5.74
CA ILE A 218 -9.19 7.93 6.21
C ILE A 218 -9.27 6.70 7.12
N ILE A 219 -8.47 5.67 6.85
CA ILE A 219 -8.44 4.40 7.59
C ILE A 219 -7.16 4.22 8.42
N GLY A 220 -6.32 5.25 8.45
CA GLY A 220 -5.07 5.31 9.20
C GLY A 220 -4.70 6.77 9.44
N LYS A 221 -3.43 7.07 9.73
CA LYS A 221 -2.96 8.45 9.88
C LYS A 221 -1.62 8.63 9.19
N LEU A 222 -1.33 9.84 8.71
CA LEU A 222 0.01 10.24 8.26
C LEU A 222 0.90 10.53 9.49
N GLU A 223 1.03 9.55 10.38
CA GLU A 223 1.99 9.59 11.48
C GLU A 223 3.05 8.52 11.20
N GLY A 224 4.31 8.96 11.19
CA GLY A 224 5.46 8.10 10.96
C GLY A 224 6.31 8.06 12.21
N GLU A 225 6.05 7.09 13.08
CA GLU A 225 7.03 6.72 14.11
C GLU A 225 8.17 5.96 13.44
N ARG A 226 9.41 6.20 13.87
CA ARG A 226 10.61 5.65 13.23
C ARG A 226 10.58 4.13 13.19
N GLU A 227 10.31 3.48 14.32
CA GLU A 227 10.36 2.01 14.40
C GLU A 227 9.23 1.34 13.61
N ILE A 228 8.03 1.93 13.62
CA ILE A 228 6.92 1.47 12.78
C ILE A 228 7.27 1.63 11.29
N THR A 229 7.93 2.73 10.93
CA THR A 229 8.39 2.97 9.55
C THR A 229 9.42 1.94 9.12
N LEU A 230 10.35 1.57 10.00
CA LEU A 230 11.30 0.47 9.74
C LEU A 230 10.59 -0.86 9.57
N GLY A 231 9.57 -1.16 10.36
CA GLY A 231 8.74 -2.36 10.17
C GLY A 231 8.08 -2.39 8.78
N PHE A 232 7.61 -1.25 8.26
CA PHE A 232 7.12 -1.17 6.87
C PHE A 232 8.23 -1.37 5.83
N VAL A 233 9.44 -0.86 6.08
CA VAL A 233 10.61 -1.07 5.21
C VAL A 233 10.92 -2.56 5.11
N ASP A 234 11.03 -3.26 6.24
CA ASP A 234 11.32 -4.68 6.29
C ASP A 234 10.25 -5.48 5.54
N LEU A 235 8.96 -5.24 5.85
CA LEU A 235 7.84 -5.97 5.24
C LEU A 235 7.68 -5.76 3.73
N LEU A 236 8.13 -4.62 3.21
CA LEU A 236 8.00 -4.29 1.78
C LEU A 236 9.26 -4.66 0.98
N ARG A 237 10.37 -4.98 1.63
CA ARG A 237 11.67 -5.20 0.98
C ARG A 237 12.20 -6.61 1.15
N ASP A 238 12.16 -7.13 2.38
CA ASP A 238 12.85 -8.36 2.72
C ASP A 238 11.96 -9.58 2.43
N ASP A 239 12.56 -10.69 2.02
CA ASP A 239 11.83 -11.92 1.73
C ASP A 239 11.34 -12.62 3.01
N PHE A 240 12.06 -12.46 4.11
CA PHE A 240 11.75 -13.08 5.39
C PHE A 240 11.91 -12.08 6.52
N VAL A 241 10.81 -11.83 7.24
CA VAL A 241 10.74 -10.82 8.31
C VAL A 241 10.38 -11.52 9.61
N GLU A 242 11.29 -11.52 10.57
CA GLU A 242 11.05 -12.09 11.90
C GLU A 242 10.08 -11.24 12.71
N LYS A 243 9.34 -11.90 13.61
CA LYS A 243 8.51 -11.23 14.61
C LYS A 243 9.35 -10.26 15.44
N ASP A 244 9.02 -8.97 15.36
CA ASP A 244 9.59 -7.91 16.17
C ASP A 244 8.51 -6.92 16.64
N ARG A 245 8.18 -6.98 17.94
CA ARG A 245 7.16 -6.11 18.55
C ARG A 245 7.59 -4.66 18.66
N SER A 246 8.88 -4.35 18.61
CA SER A 246 9.36 -2.96 18.62
C SER A 246 9.09 -2.25 17.29
N ARG A 247 9.00 -3.01 16.20
CA ARG A 247 8.67 -2.56 14.84
C ARG A 247 7.22 -2.83 14.44
N ASP A 248 6.36 -3.15 15.41
CA ASP A 248 4.94 -3.47 15.20
C ASP A 248 4.70 -4.73 14.33
N ILE A 249 5.65 -5.66 14.31
CA ILE A 249 5.56 -6.94 13.60
C ILE A 249 5.10 -8.02 14.59
N TYR A 250 3.85 -8.47 14.45
CA TYR A 250 3.21 -9.37 15.40
C TYR A 250 3.54 -10.85 15.17
N PHE A 251 3.82 -11.21 13.91
CA PHE A 251 4.15 -12.57 13.48
C PHE A 251 5.30 -12.52 12.49
N THR A 252 6.08 -13.62 12.43
CA THR A 252 7.04 -13.83 11.35
C THR A 252 6.29 -13.95 10.02
N GLN A 253 6.79 -13.27 8.99
CA GLN A 253 6.23 -13.30 7.64
C GLN A 253 7.31 -13.72 6.64
N ASP A 254 7.02 -14.79 5.90
CA ASP A 254 7.81 -15.26 4.76
C ASP A 254 7.05 -14.89 3.48
N TRP A 255 7.70 -14.16 2.58
CA TRP A 255 7.16 -13.72 1.31
C TRP A 255 7.43 -14.70 0.18
N VAL A 256 8.14 -15.79 0.46
CA VAL A 256 8.34 -16.93 -0.44
C VAL A 256 8.86 -16.51 -1.81
N SER A 257 9.86 -15.63 -1.78
CA SER A 257 10.52 -15.01 -2.92
C SER A 257 9.61 -14.11 -3.76
N LEU A 258 8.50 -13.62 -3.21
CA LEU A 258 7.82 -12.47 -3.80
C LEU A 258 8.79 -11.27 -3.77
N PRO A 259 8.98 -10.57 -4.90
CA PRO A 259 9.96 -9.50 -4.92
C PRO A 259 9.58 -8.33 -4.02
N GLY A 260 10.60 -7.74 -3.38
CA GLY A 260 10.48 -6.47 -2.67
C GLY A 260 10.24 -5.29 -3.61
N VAL A 261 9.85 -4.14 -3.04
CA VAL A 261 9.53 -2.91 -3.77
C VAL A 261 10.39 -1.73 -3.33
N LEU A 262 10.62 -0.78 -4.24
CA LEU A 262 11.24 0.50 -3.89
C LEU A 262 10.28 1.32 -3.00
N LEU A 263 10.72 1.61 -1.77
CA LEU A 263 9.96 2.45 -0.84
C LEU A 263 10.12 3.92 -1.19
N ILE A 264 9.06 4.70 -0.95
CA ILE A 264 9.02 6.11 -1.35
C ILE A 264 8.76 7.00 -0.13
N ALA A 265 9.74 7.82 0.22
CA ALA A 265 9.61 8.87 1.21
C ALA A 265 9.23 10.18 0.49
N SER A 266 8.08 10.74 0.82
CA SER A 266 7.53 11.92 0.13
C SER A 266 6.79 12.82 1.09
N GLU A 267 6.67 14.09 0.71
CA GLU A 267 6.04 15.19 1.45
C GLU A 267 6.80 15.66 2.71
N GLY A 268 6.86 16.99 2.92
CA GLY A 268 7.44 17.58 4.14
C GLY A 268 8.95 17.45 4.32
N ILE A 269 9.67 16.87 3.36
CA ILE A 269 11.12 16.65 3.44
C ILE A 269 11.95 17.70 2.68
N HIS A 270 13.17 17.95 3.16
CA HIS A 270 14.18 18.83 2.57
C HIS A 270 15.59 18.28 2.83
N VAL A 271 16.61 18.89 2.22
CA VAL A 271 18.01 18.42 2.25
C VAL A 271 18.56 18.10 3.64
N TRP A 272 18.17 18.84 4.68
CA TRP A 272 18.65 18.56 6.06
C TRP A 272 18.14 17.24 6.65
N HIS A 273 17.13 16.62 6.05
CA HIS A 273 16.64 15.31 6.46
C HIS A 273 17.42 14.15 5.81
N MET A 274 18.38 14.42 4.92
CA MET A 274 19.01 13.38 4.11
C MET A 274 19.61 12.25 4.94
N HIS A 275 20.35 12.57 6.01
CA HIS A 275 20.91 11.55 6.90
C HIS A 275 19.84 10.64 7.50
N ALA A 276 18.75 11.23 8.04
CA ALA A 276 17.65 10.44 8.59
C ALA A 276 16.94 9.61 7.52
N LEU A 277 16.79 10.14 6.30
CA LEU A 277 16.15 9.43 5.19
C LEU A 277 16.99 8.25 4.71
N THR A 278 18.30 8.41 4.55
CA THR A 278 19.20 7.32 4.17
C THR A 278 19.32 6.28 5.27
N ASP A 279 19.30 6.69 6.54
CA ASP A 279 19.35 5.77 7.68
C ASP A 279 18.08 4.91 7.81
N ILE A 280 16.92 5.44 7.42
CA ILE A 280 15.64 4.72 7.50
C ILE A 280 15.39 3.89 6.25
N PHE A 281 15.56 4.48 5.06
CA PHE A 281 15.14 3.87 3.81
C PHE A 281 16.28 3.21 3.04
N GLY A 282 17.55 3.56 3.31
CA GLY A 282 18.70 3.06 2.55
C GLY A 282 18.66 3.43 1.06
N ASP A 283 19.54 2.80 0.28
CA ASP A 283 19.71 3.13 -1.13
C ASP A 283 18.52 2.69 -1.99
N ASP A 284 17.84 1.59 -1.65
CA ASP A 284 16.65 1.05 -2.35
C ASP A 284 15.37 1.82 -2.04
N SER A 285 15.42 3.12 -2.31
CA SER A 285 14.32 4.04 -2.05
C SER A 285 14.21 5.15 -3.10
N VAL A 286 13.07 5.83 -3.09
CA VAL A 286 12.84 7.09 -3.82
C VAL A 286 12.54 8.20 -2.82
N LEU A 287 13.35 9.26 -2.82
CA LEU A 287 13.19 10.42 -1.95
C LEU A 287 12.58 11.59 -2.75
N GLN A 288 11.37 12.00 -2.40
CA GLN A 288 10.60 12.97 -3.17
C GLN A 288 10.49 14.35 -2.48
N PHE A 289 11.18 15.34 -3.04
CA PHE A 289 11.27 16.70 -2.52
C PHE A 289 10.30 17.63 -3.27
N GLY A 290 9.03 17.67 -2.87
CA GLY A 290 8.05 18.60 -3.47
C GLY A 290 8.40 20.07 -3.23
N ARG A 291 7.95 20.64 -2.10
CA ARG A 291 8.33 22.01 -1.70
C ARG A 291 9.84 22.17 -1.47
N GLY A 292 10.55 21.08 -1.16
CA GLY A 292 12.01 21.08 -1.00
C GLY A 292 12.75 21.47 -2.29
N THR A 293 12.16 21.21 -3.46
CA THR A 293 12.69 21.67 -4.76
C THR A 293 12.10 23.03 -5.14
N PHE A 294 10.77 23.14 -5.25
CA PHE A 294 10.12 24.37 -5.76
C PHE A 294 10.17 25.57 -4.81
N GLY A 295 10.47 25.36 -3.53
CA GLY A 295 10.62 26.42 -2.54
C GLY A 295 12.00 27.07 -2.57
N HIS A 296 12.90 26.63 -3.44
CA HIS A 296 14.26 27.15 -3.51
C HIS A 296 14.27 28.58 -4.09
N PRO A 297 14.97 29.55 -3.47
CA PRO A 297 14.91 30.96 -3.86
C PRO A 297 15.44 31.24 -5.28
N TRP A 298 16.29 30.35 -5.81
CA TRP A 298 16.84 30.41 -7.16
C TRP A 298 16.10 29.52 -8.17
N ASP A 299 14.98 28.90 -7.79
CA ASP A 299 14.15 28.19 -8.76
C ASP A 299 13.49 29.19 -9.71
N ASN A 300 13.63 28.93 -11.01
CA ASN A 300 13.09 29.74 -12.09
C ASN A 300 11.93 29.04 -12.82
N ALA A 301 11.60 27.78 -12.49
CA ALA A 301 10.59 27.00 -13.20
C ALA A 301 9.15 27.56 -13.06
N LEU A 302 8.90 28.42 -12.06
CA LEU A 302 7.60 29.00 -11.75
C LEU A 302 7.54 30.54 -11.89
N LYS A 303 8.60 31.19 -12.39
CA LYS A 303 8.64 32.63 -12.71
C LYS A 303 8.39 32.84 -14.20
#